data_AF-A0A970F5P1-F1
#
_entry.id   AF-A0A970F5P1-F1
#
_cell.length_a   1.000
_cell.length_b   1.000
_cell.length_c   1.000
_cell.angle_alpha   90.00
_cell.angle_beta   90.00
_cell.angle_gamma   90.00
#
_symmetry.space_group_name_H-M   'P 1'
#
loop_
_entity.id
_entity.type
_entity.pdbx_description
1 polymer ?
#
loop_
_entity_poly.entity_id
_entity_poly.type
_entity_poly.pdbx_seq_one_letter_code
_entity_poly.pdbx_strand_id
1 'polypeptide(L)'
;MRILQKESELNEIVRLVGIDSLSAKDQLTLETAKQIREDYLQQNAFDEVDTFTSREKQFHMLHTILLFHTEGQKALELGAYLPEIMEGTIQLRDKIARMKYVSENELVKITQLENEIRETLKEILQKGGL
;
A
#
# COMPACT_ATOMS: atom_id res chain seq x y z
N MET A 1 -10.07 1.73 9.01
CA MET A 1 -9.73 2.55 10.21
C MET A 1 -8.71 1.91 11.14
N ARG A 2 -8.77 0.61 11.44
CA ARG A 2 -7.80 -0.06 12.34
C ARG A 2 -6.32 0.22 12.02
N ILE A 3 -5.92 0.24 10.74
CA ILE A 3 -4.54 0.52 10.33
C ILE A 3 -4.07 1.92 10.75
N LEU A 4 -4.91 2.95 10.59
CA LEU A 4 -4.58 4.33 10.99
C LEU A 4 -4.51 4.49 12.52
N GLN A 5 -5.37 3.79 13.26
CA GLN A 5 -5.26 3.74 14.72
C GLN A 5 -3.94 3.08 15.14
N LYS A 6 -3.59 1.97 14.48
CA LYS A 6 -2.33 1.27 14.75
C LYS A 6 -1.12 2.12 14.40
N GLU A 7 -1.17 2.90 13.31
CA GLU A 7 -0.14 3.89 12.97
C GLU A 7 0.07 4.89 14.10
N SER A 8 -1.02 5.41 14.70
CA SER A 8 -0.90 6.33 15.84
C SER A 8 -0.19 5.69 17.03
N GLU A 9 -0.51 4.44 17.37
CA GLU A 9 0.17 3.70 18.45
C GLU A 9 1.65 3.45 18.14
N LEU A 10 1.95 3.02 16.91
CA LEU A 10 3.30 2.71 16.46
C LEU A 10 4.17 3.97 16.40
N ASN A 11 3.62 5.11 15.98
CA ASN A 11 4.36 6.36 15.95
C ASN A 11 4.83 6.83 17.34
N GLU A 12 4.07 6.56 18.40
CA GLU A 12 4.53 6.84 19.77
C GLU A 12 5.71 5.94 20.15
N ILE A 13 5.68 4.66 19.75
CA ILE A 13 6.82 3.75 19.95
C ILE A 13 8.04 4.23 19.17
N VAL A 14 7.88 4.57 17.88
CA VAL A 14 8.97 5.07 17.02
C VAL A 14 9.63 6.32 17.61
N ARG A 15 8.87 7.23 18.21
CA ARG A 15 9.43 8.43 18.86
C ARG A 15 10.35 8.10 20.05
N LEU A 16 10.10 6.99 20.73
CA LEU A 16 10.84 6.59 21.93
C LEU A 16 12.09 5.78 21.59
N VAL A 17 12.00 4.87 20.61
CA VAL A 17 13.02 3.84 20.37
C VAL A 17 13.51 3.74 18.91
N GLY A 18 12.99 4.57 18.00
CA GLY A 18 13.33 4.56 16.59
C GLY A 18 12.58 3.50 15.78
N ILE A 19 12.52 3.69 14.45
CA ILE A 19 11.76 2.82 13.54
C ILE A 19 12.35 1.41 13.41
N ASP A 20 13.68 1.29 13.53
CA ASP A 20 14.40 0.02 13.41
C ASP A 20 14.06 -0.97 14.53
N SER A 21 13.45 -0.49 15.62
CA SER A 21 12.96 -1.33 16.73
C SER A 21 11.67 -2.08 16.40
N LEU A 22 10.94 -1.65 15.36
CA LEU A 22 9.65 -2.23 15.00
C LEU A 22 9.81 -3.55 14.25
N SER A 23 8.85 -4.46 14.45
CA SER A 23 8.76 -5.68 13.66
C SER A 23 8.54 -5.35 12.17
N ALA A 24 8.97 -6.23 11.27
CA ALA A 24 8.71 -6.06 9.82
C ALA A 24 7.22 -5.86 9.50
N LYS A 25 6.33 -6.52 10.25
CA LYS A 25 4.88 -6.37 10.10
C LYS A 25 4.38 -4.99 10.52
N ASP A 26 4.94 -4.43 11.60
CA ASP A 26 4.60 -3.08 12.08
C ASP A 26 5.13 -2.01 11.14
N GLN A 27 6.35 -2.18 10.62
CA GLN A 27 6.91 -1.31 9.59
C GLN A 27 6.05 -1.34 8.31
N LEU A 28 5.62 -2.52 7.84
CA LEU A 28 4.68 -2.62 6.72
C LEU A 28 3.32 -1.97 7.03
N THR A 29 2.88 -2.02 8.28
CA THR A 29 1.65 -1.34 8.72
C THR A 29 1.78 0.17 8.64
N LEU A 30 2.92 0.74 9.06
CA LEU A 30 3.21 2.17 8.90
C LEU A 30 3.22 2.59 7.42
N GLU A 31 3.85 1.80 6.55
CA GLU A 31 3.87 2.06 5.11
C GLU A 31 2.47 2.01 4.49
N THR A 32 1.65 1.03 4.88
CA THR A 32 0.25 0.96 4.45
C THR A 32 -0.56 2.16 4.95
N ALA A 33 -0.36 2.56 6.21
CA ALA A 33 -1.04 3.70 6.79
C ALA A 33 -0.67 5.00 6.06
N LYS A 34 0.61 5.16 5.70
CA LYS A 34 1.09 6.25 4.85
C LYS A 34 0.36 6.27 3.50
N GLN A 35 0.24 5.14 2.82
CA GLN A 35 -0.53 5.05 1.56
C GLN A 35 -1.99 5.44 1.76
N ILE A 36 -2.64 4.99 2.82
CA ILE A 36 -4.02 5.42 3.13
C ILE A 36 -4.10 6.94 3.30
N ARG A 37 -3.14 7.56 4.00
CA ARG A 37 -3.11 9.01 4.20
C ARG A 37 -2.85 9.79 2.92
N GLU A 38 -1.85 9.40 2.13
CA GLU A 38 -1.33 10.19 1.00
C GLU A 38 -2.03 9.87 -0.34
N ASP A 39 -2.47 8.62 -0.50
CA ASP A 39 -2.98 8.11 -1.78
C ASP A 39 -4.51 7.99 -1.79
N TYR A 40 -5.15 7.98 -0.61
CA TYR A 40 -6.62 7.86 -0.48
C TYR A 40 -7.28 9.03 0.24
N LEU A 41 -6.80 9.41 1.44
CA LEU A 41 -7.41 10.48 2.23
C LEU A 41 -7.09 11.87 1.70
N GLN A 42 -5.89 12.08 1.17
CA GLN A 42 -5.52 13.32 0.50
C GLN A 42 -6.10 13.38 -0.91
N GLN A 43 -7.00 14.34 -1.11
CA GLN A 43 -7.60 14.65 -2.42
C GLN A 43 -7.28 16.09 -2.81
N ASN A 44 -6.84 16.29 -4.05
CA ASN A 44 -6.57 17.60 -4.60
C ASN A 44 -7.82 18.18 -5.29
N ALA A 45 -8.50 19.10 -4.60
CA ALA A 45 -9.69 19.78 -5.14
C ALA A 45 -9.44 20.59 -6.43
N PHE A 46 -8.18 20.91 -6.75
CA PHE A 46 -7.79 21.69 -7.92
C PHE A 46 -7.36 20.83 -9.13
N ASP A 47 -7.24 19.51 -8.96
CA ASP A 47 -6.91 18.59 -10.06
C ASP A 47 -8.17 18.15 -10.81
N GLU A 48 -8.13 18.09 -12.14
CA GLU A 48 -9.32 17.77 -12.96
C GLU A 48 -9.87 16.35 -12.72
N VAL A 49 -9.04 15.41 -12.29
CA VAL A 49 -9.43 14.01 -12.06
C VAL A 49 -9.61 13.69 -10.57
N ASP A 50 -8.76 14.24 -9.70
CA ASP A 50 -8.78 13.98 -8.26
C ASP A 50 -9.76 14.92 -7.49
N THR A 51 -10.33 15.94 -8.14
CA THR A 51 -11.37 16.81 -7.53
C THR A 51 -12.65 16.04 -7.15
N PHE A 52 -12.94 14.93 -7.85
CA PHE A 52 -14.06 14.06 -7.57
C PHE A 52 -13.69 12.59 -7.82
N THR A 53 -14.04 11.71 -6.89
CA THR A 53 -13.85 10.26 -7.03
C THR A 53 -15.18 9.55 -6.85
N SER A 54 -15.61 8.79 -7.85
CA SER A 54 -16.84 8.00 -7.80
C SER A 54 -16.79 6.91 -6.72
N ARG A 55 -17.96 6.38 -6.33
CA ARG A 55 -18.02 5.27 -5.35
C ARG A 55 -17.26 4.04 -5.83
N GLU A 56 -17.34 3.74 -7.12
CA GLU A 56 -16.68 2.58 -7.73
C GLU A 56 -15.16 2.76 -7.68
N LYS A 57 -14.66 3.94 -8.09
CA LYS A 57 -13.23 4.28 -7.99
C LYS A 57 -12.74 4.26 -6.54
N GLN A 58 -13.50 4.82 -5.60
CA GLN A 58 -13.20 4.77 -4.15
C GLN A 58 -13.03 3.32 -3.67
N PHE A 59 -13.95 2.43 -4.04
CA PHE A 59 -13.88 1.02 -3.67
C PHE A 59 -12.59 0.37 -4.19
N HIS A 60 -12.31 0.53 -5.48
CA HIS A 60 -11.12 -0.09 -6.09
C HIS A 60 -9.82 0.49 -5.53
N MET A 61 -9.72 1.81 -5.33
CA MET A 61 -8.53 2.42 -4.74
C MET A 61 -8.24 1.86 -3.34
N LEU A 62 -9.26 1.84 -2.46
CA LEU A 62 -9.09 1.32 -1.11
C LEU A 62 -8.81 -0.18 -1.10
N HIS A 63 -9.52 -0.94 -1.94
CA HIS A 63 -9.31 -2.38 -2.07
C HIS A 63 -7.87 -2.70 -2.50
N THR A 64 -7.33 -2.00 -3.50
CA THR A 64 -5.96 -2.18 -3.98
C THR A 64 -4.91 -1.89 -2.89
N ILE A 65 -5.06 -0.80 -2.11
CA ILE A 65 -4.15 -0.48 -0.99
C ILE A 65 -4.20 -1.59 0.07
N LEU A 66 -5.40 -2.06 0.44
CA LEU A 66 -5.56 -3.11 1.44
C LEU A 66 -5.12 -4.49 0.94
N LEU A 67 -5.21 -4.74 -0.36
CA LEU A 67 -4.71 -5.95 -1.00
C LEU A 67 -3.18 -5.98 -0.92
N PHE A 68 -2.50 -4.88 -1.24
CA PHE A 68 -1.05 -4.77 -1.08
C PHE A 68 -0.62 -5.08 0.36
N HIS A 69 -1.31 -4.50 1.35
CA HIS A 69 -1.05 -4.80 2.76
C HIS A 69 -1.21 -6.29 3.08
N THR A 70 -2.32 -6.90 2.63
CA THR A 70 -2.65 -8.29 2.96
C THR A 70 -1.66 -9.26 2.33
N GLU A 71 -1.35 -9.09 1.05
CA GLU A 71 -0.36 -9.93 0.36
C GLU A 71 1.06 -9.70 0.90
N GLY A 72 1.40 -8.45 1.29
CA GLY A 72 2.68 -8.14 1.91
C GLY A 72 2.83 -8.80 3.29
N GLN A 73 1.79 -8.76 4.13
CA GLN A 73 1.78 -9.48 5.42
C GLN A 73 1.94 -10.98 5.22
N LYS A 74 1.27 -11.54 4.21
CA LYS A 74 1.40 -12.95 3.84
C LYS A 74 2.81 -13.29 3.36
N ALA A 75 3.44 -12.44 2.55
CA ALA A 75 4.81 -12.65 2.11
C ALA A 75 5.79 -12.66 3.30
N LEU A 76 5.65 -11.72 4.24
CA LEU A 76 6.44 -11.70 5.49
C LEU A 76 6.21 -12.96 6.34
N GLU A 77 4.97 -13.45 6.43
CA GLU A 77 4.65 -14.70 7.15
C GLU A 77 5.27 -15.94 6.51
N LEU A 78 5.46 -15.92 5.19
CA LEU A 78 6.09 -16.98 4.43
C LEU A 78 7.62 -16.85 4.36
N GLY A 79 8.20 -15.86 5.05
CA GLY A 79 9.65 -15.72 5.24
C GLY A 79 10.34 -14.70 4.34
N ALA A 80 9.61 -13.94 3.51
CA ALA A 80 10.20 -12.85 2.75
C ALA A 80 10.71 -11.73 3.69
N TYR A 81 11.80 -11.07 3.30
CA TYR A 81 12.33 -9.94 4.07
C TYR A 81 11.64 -8.64 3.65
N LEU A 82 11.37 -7.75 4.61
CA LEU A 82 10.73 -6.47 4.33
C LEU A 82 11.51 -5.62 3.31
N PRO A 83 12.85 -5.48 3.38
CA PRO A 83 13.60 -4.73 2.37
C PRO A 83 13.36 -5.24 0.95
N GLU A 84 13.32 -6.56 0.74
CA GLU A 84 13.07 -7.17 -0.57
C GLU A 84 11.66 -6.83 -1.09
N ILE A 85 10.66 -6.86 -0.20
CA ILE A 85 9.30 -6.43 -0.54
C ILE A 85 9.31 -4.94 -0.92
N MET A 86 9.95 -4.09 -0.12
CA MET A 86 9.92 -2.65 -0.30
C MET A 86 10.65 -2.18 -1.57
N GLU A 87 11.78 -2.83 -1.89
CA GLU A 87 12.57 -2.60 -3.10
C GLU A 87 11.88 -3.19 -4.34
N GLY A 88 11.41 -4.43 -4.24
CA GLY A 88 10.75 -5.13 -5.34
C GLY A 88 9.39 -4.54 -5.73
N THR A 89 8.79 -3.70 -4.89
CA THR A 89 7.46 -3.10 -5.11
C THR A 89 7.50 -1.59 -5.34
N ILE A 90 8.66 -0.96 -5.54
CA ILE A 90 8.76 0.51 -5.76
C ILE A 90 7.83 0.99 -6.89
N GLN A 91 7.91 0.33 -8.05
CA GLN A 91 7.10 0.70 -9.22
C GLN A 91 5.61 0.44 -9.00
N LEU A 92 5.29 -0.66 -8.33
CA LEU A 92 3.92 -1.02 -7.98
C LEU A 92 3.30 0.00 -7.02
N ARG A 93 4.04 0.40 -5.98
CA ARG A 93 3.59 1.41 -5.00
C ARG A 93 3.44 2.80 -5.62
N ASP A 94 4.28 3.18 -6.59
CA ASP A 94 4.10 4.43 -7.36
C ASP A 94 2.81 4.39 -8.20
N LYS A 95 2.50 3.25 -8.83
CA LYS A 95 1.21 3.08 -9.53
C LYS A 95 0.02 3.19 -8.58
N ILE A 96 0.10 2.58 -7.39
CA ILE A 96 -0.92 2.69 -6.33
C ILE A 96 -1.12 4.17 -5.94
N ALA A 97 -0.04 4.91 -5.69
CA ALA A 97 -0.11 6.32 -5.32
C ALA A 97 -0.78 7.22 -6.38
N ARG A 98 -0.68 6.82 -7.66
CA ARG A 98 -1.24 7.56 -8.79
C ARG A 98 -2.67 7.16 -9.18
N MET A 99 -3.28 6.18 -8.50
CA MET A 99 -4.65 5.75 -8.80
C MET A 99 -5.66 6.89 -8.72
N LYS A 100 -5.41 7.88 -7.85
CA LYS A 100 -6.28 9.06 -7.70
C LYS A 100 -6.37 9.91 -8.96
N TYR A 101 -5.37 9.86 -9.84
CA TYR A 101 -5.36 10.53 -11.14
C TYR A 101 -5.86 9.65 -12.31
N VAL A 102 -6.29 8.41 -12.06
CA VAL A 102 -6.88 7.56 -13.09
C VAL A 102 -8.29 8.06 -13.41
N SER A 103 -8.58 8.24 -14.69
CA SER A 103 -9.91 8.66 -15.16
C SER A 103 -11.00 7.65 -14.76
N GLU A 104 -12.20 8.14 -14.49
CA GLU A 104 -13.39 7.31 -14.22
C GLU A 104 -13.73 6.35 -15.37
N ASN A 105 -13.29 6.64 -16.59
CA ASN A 105 -13.49 5.75 -17.74
C ASN A 105 -12.44 4.63 -17.85
N GLU A 106 -11.43 4.64 -16.98
CA GLU A 106 -10.26 3.76 -17.05
C GLU A 106 -10.04 2.98 -15.75
N LEU A 107 -11.09 2.73 -14.97
CA LEU A 107 -11.02 1.98 -13.70
C LEU A 107 -10.43 0.57 -13.86
N VAL A 108 -10.50 0.01 -15.06
CA VAL A 108 -9.83 -1.24 -15.42
C VAL A 108 -8.34 -1.20 -15.09
N LYS A 109 -7.67 -0.05 -15.24
CA LYS A 109 -6.25 0.13 -14.88
C LYS A 109 -6.02 -0.12 -13.39
N ILE A 110 -6.93 0.30 -12.52
CA ILE A 110 -6.84 0.08 -11.08
C ILE A 110 -7.03 -1.41 -10.77
N THR A 111 -8.03 -2.06 -11.38
CA THR A 111 -8.27 -3.50 -11.16
C THR A 111 -7.13 -4.38 -11.66
N GLN A 112 -6.42 -3.96 -12.72
CA GLN A 112 -5.24 -4.66 -13.21
C GLN A 112 -4.08 -4.62 -12.21
N LEU A 113 -3.96 -3.55 -11.41
CA LEU A 113 -2.96 -3.47 -10.34
C LEU A 113 -3.19 -4.54 -9.27
N GLU A 114 -4.43 -4.98 -9.03
CA GLU A 114 -4.72 -6.04 -8.07
C GLU A 114 -4.02 -7.35 -8.45
N ASN A 115 -4.02 -7.69 -9.74
CA ASN A 115 -3.31 -8.87 -10.25
C ASN A 115 -1.79 -8.64 -10.22
N GLU A 116 -1.33 -7.45 -10.62
CA GLU A 116 0.09 -7.08 -10.58
C GLU A 116 0.66 -7.19 -9.15
N ILE A 117 -0.11 -6.80 -8.12
CA ILE A 117 0.26 -6.98 -6.70
C ILE A 117 0.52 -8.45 -6.39
N ARG A 118 -0.44 -9.32 -6.73
CA ARG A 118 -0.36 -10.76 -6.42
C ARG A 118 0.82 -11.41 -7.11
N GLU A 119 1.04 -11.10 -8.38
CA GLU A 119 2.15 -11.64 -9.16
C GLU A 119 3.50 -11.14 -8.63
N THR A 120 3.65 -9.83 -8.43
CA THR A 120 4.90 -9.22 -7.94
C THR A 120 5.31 -9.78 -6.58
N LEU A 121 4.39 -9.84 -5.62
CA LEU A 121 4.71 -10.36 -4.28
C LEU A 121 4.99 -11.87 -4.28
N LYS A 122 4.33 -12.63 -5.16
CA LYS A 122 4.63 -14.05 -5.36
C LYS A 122 6.04 -14.24 -5.93
N GLU A 123 6.45 -13.42 -6.90
CA GLU A 123 7.81 -13.46 -7.46
C GLU A 123 8.87 -13.11 -6.43
N ILE A 124 8.63 -12.09 -5.59
CA ILE A 124 9.53 -11.72 -4.51
C ILE A 124 9.70 -12.89 -3.53
N LEU A 125 8.60 -13.53 -3.13
CA LEU A 125 8.65 -14.69 -2.24
C LEU A 125 9.44 -15.86 -2.86
N GLN A 126 9.31 -16.10 -4.16
CA GLN A 126 10.06 -17.15 -4.84
C GLN A 126 11.57 -16.87 -4.90
N LYS A 127 11.97 -15.60 -4.91
CA LYS A 127 13.38 -15.17 -4.94
C LYS A 127 14.00 -15.13 -3.54
N GLY A 128 13.25 -14.71 -2.51
CA GLY A 128 13.70 -14.59 -1.11
C GLY A 128 13.87 -15.91 -0.35
N GLY A 129 13.76 -17.06 -1.03
CA GLY A 129 13.98 -18.39 -0.46
C GLY A 129 15.39 -18.96 -0.68
N LEU A 130 16.36 -18.14 -1.13
CA LEU A 130 17.75 -18.50 -1.39
C LEU A 130 18.71 -17.93 -0.35
#